data_AF-A0A673XLL6-F1
#
_entry.id   AF-A0A673XLL6-F1
#
_cell.length_a   1.000
_cell.length_b   1.000
_cell.length_c   1.000
_cell.angle_alpha   90.00
_cell.angle_beta   90.00
_cell.angle_gamma   90.00
#
_symmetry.space_group_name_H-M   'P 1'
#
loop_
_entity.id
_entity.type
_entity.pdbx_description
1 polymer ?
#
loop_
_entity_poly.entity_id
_entity_poly.type
_entity_poly.pdbx_seq_one_letter_code
_entity_poly.pdbx_strand_id
1 'polypeptide(L)'
;FLSVNRNKNIHILYEKGPIPQLAAMCGVLVENYLSRKLDQMGLDYDHVHKAAPRLVYCSISGTYFCCQKCLKFPSFFTCFVVQDGDPVRPGVVMTDLATGLYTNGAIMAALLQRHRTGGGVHIDCNLENNNKNYLTLLLSQVACFTHIATNYLNSGKEARRWGTAHENIRCSATSMLSSHPGFLHS
;
A
#
# COMPACT_ATOMS: atom_id res chain seq x y z
N PHE A 1 -14.06 -9.40 5.45
CA PHE A 1 -14.08 -10.32 4.27
C PHE A 1 -14.99 -9.79 3.16
N LEU A 2 -16.29 -9.62 3.41
CA LEU A 2 -17.27 -9.17 2.39
C LEU A 2 -16.95 -7.80 1.77
N SER A 3 -16.25 -6.92 2.49
CA SER A 3 -15.86 -5.60 1.98
C SER A 3 -14.86 -5.64 0.81
N VAL A 4 -14.03 -6.69 0.70
CA VAL A 4 -12.86 -6.74 -0.22
C VAL A 4 -12.83 -7.96 -1.15
N ASN A 5 -13.85 -8.84 -1.09
CA ASN A 5 -13.92 -10.07 -1.89
C ASN A 5 -15.23 -10.23 -2.68
N ARG A 6 -15.96 -9.14 -2.91
CA ARG A 6 -17.10 -9.15 -3.83
C ARG A 6 -16.65 -9.57 -5.24
N ASN A 7 -17.47 -10.36 -5.90
CA ASN A 7 -17.26 -10.88 -7.27
C ASN A 7 -16.03 -11.81 -7.43
N LYS A 8 -15.47 -12.35 -6.34
CA LYS A 8 -14.42 -13.37 -6.39
C LYS A 8 -15.00 -14.76 -6.17
N ASN A 9 -14.58 -15.72 -7.00
CA ASN A 9 -14.82 -17.14 -6.75
C ASN A 9 -13.75 -17.66 -5.79
N ILE A 10 -14.18 -18.34 -4.73
CA ILE A 10 -13.28 -18.85 -3.69
C ILE A 10 -13.07 -20.33 -3.92
N HIS A 11 -11.81 -20.73 -4.12
CA HIS A 11 -11.41 -22.11 -4.23
C HIS A 11 -10.48 -22.45 -3.06
N ILE A 12 -10.79 -23.53 -2.34
CA ILE A 12 -9.95 -24.03 -1.25
C ILE A 12 -9.11 -25.17 -1.81
N LEU A 13 -7.79 -25.01 -1.77
CA LEU A 13 -6.83 -26.01 -2.21
C LEU A 13 -6.24 -26.67 -0.97
N TYR A 14 -6.38 -27.99 -0.85
CA TYR A 14 -5.75 -28.79 0.20
C TYR A 14 -4.47 -29.43 -0.38
N GLU A 15 -3.40 -29.49 0.43
CA GLU A 15 -2.04 -29.93 0.04
C GLU A 15 -1.34 -29.02 -1.01
N LYS A 16 -0.15 -29.40 -1.49
CA LYS A 16 0.57 -28.74 -2.61
C LYS A 16 -0.23 -28.92 -3.91
N GLY A 17 -1.45 -28.39 -3.95
CA GLY A 17 -2.34 -28.47 -5.09
C GLY A 17 -1.72 -27.87 -6.34
N PRO A 18 -2.42 -27.94 -7.49
CA PRO A 18 -1.87 -27.62 -8.81
C PRO A 18 -1.72 -26.10 -9.06
N ILE A 19 -1.10 -25.38 -8.13
CA ILE A 19 -0.93 -23.93 -8.18
C ILE A 19 -0.12 -23.51 -9.42
N PRO A 20 0.97 -24.20 -9.83
CA PRO A 20 1.65 -23.87 -11.08
C PRO A 20 0.77 -24.06 -12.32
N GLN A 21 -0.06 -25.11 -12.36
CA GLN A 21 -0.99 -25.35 -13.47
C GLN A 21 -2.12 -24.32 -13.51
N LEU A 22 -2.63 -23.92 -12.35
CA LEU A 22 -3.60 -22.82 -12.24
C LEU A 22 -2.97 -21.49 -12.69
N ALA A 23 -1.75 -21.21 -12.24
CA ALA A 23 -1.00 -20.02 -12.63
C ALA A 23 -0.76 -19.96 -14.15
N ALA A 24 -0.51 -21.11 -14.80
CA ALA A 24 -0.36 -21.19 -16.26
C ALA A 24 -1.64 -20.82 -17.04
N MET A 25 -2.82 -20.98 -16.44
CA MET A 25 -4.09 -20.55 -17.03
C MET A 25 -4.47 -19.11 -16.67
N CYS A 26 -3.76 -18.50 -15.70
CA CYS A 26 -4.05 -17.17 -15.21
C CYS A 26 -3.37 -16.09 -16.05
N GLY A 27 -4.04 -14.94 -16.16
CA GLY A 27 -3.42 -13.74 -16.72
C GLY A 27 -2.55 -13.00 -15.70
N VAL A 28 -2.93 -13.02 -14.43
CA VAL A 28 -2.27 -12.31 -13.34
C VAL A 28 -2.32 -13.21 -12.10
N LEU A 29 -1.20 -13.30 -11.38
CA LEU A 29 -1.12 -13.90 -10.05
C LEU A 29 -0.75 -12.81 -9.06
N VAL A 30 -1.52 -12.68 -7.99
CA VAL A 30 -1.24 -11.72 -6.90
C VAL A 30 -1.10 -12.50 -5.61
N GLU A 31 -0.01 -12.29 -4.91
CA GLU A 31 0.27 -12.92 -3.63
C GLU A 31 0.74 -11.88 -2.59
N ASN A 32 0.46 -12.15 -1.32
CA ASN A 32 0.86 -11.32 -0.18
C ASN A 32 1.31 -12.23 0.99
N TYR A 33 2.20 -13.16 0.68
CA TYR A 33 2.86 -14.00 1.67
C TYR A 33 4.23 -13.42 2.02
N LEU A 34 4.80 -13.89 3.13
CA LEU A 34 6.20 -13.58 3.46
C LEU A 34 7.11 -14.25 2.43
N SER A 35 8.03 -13.48 1.85
CA SER A 35 8.85 -13.87 0.68
C SER A 35 9.47 -15.27 0.83
N ARG A 36 9.98 -15.61 2.02
CA ARG A 36 10.64 -16.90 2.29
C ARG A 36 9.71 -18.11 2.40
N LYS A 37 8.41 -17.91 2.60
CA LYS A 37 7.45 -19.01 2.80
C LYS A 37 6.98 -19.60 1.46
N LEU A 38 6.92 -18.78 0.41
CA LEU A 38 6.55 -19.25 -0.93
C LEU A 38 7.68 -20.01 -1.61
N ASP A 39 8.94 -19.62 -1.38
CA ASP A 39 10.12 -20.35 -1.85
C ASP A 39 10.08 -21.82 -1.37
N GLN A 40 9.74 -22.04 -0.09
CA GLN A 40 9.60 -23.38 0.49
C GLN A 40 8.46 -24.20 -0.13
N MET A 41 7.49 -23.52 -0.75
CA MET A 41 6.34 -24.12 -1.42
C MET A 41 6.55 -24.27 -2.93
N GLY A 42 7.65 -23.76 -3.50
CA GLY A 42 7.93 -23.77 -4.94
C GLY A 42 7.00 -22.85 -5.74
N LEU A 43 6.55 -21.76 -5.12
CA LEU A 43 5.60 -20.79 -5.67
C LEU A 43 6.24 -19.41 -5.90
N ASP A 44 7.57 -19.35 -5.83
CA ASP A 44 8.34 -18.18 -6.21
C ASP A 44 8.20 -17.87 -7.71
N TYR A 45 8.58 -16.65 -8.05
CA TYR A 45 8.50 -16.16 -9.42
C TYR A 45 9.23 -17.07 -10.41
N ASP A 46 10.43 -17.55 -10.09
CA ASP A 46 11.24 -18.31 -11.04
C ASP A 46 10.60 -19.66 -11.39
N HIS A 47 10.02 -20.35 -10.40
CA HIS A 47 9.29 -21.59 -10.63
C HIS A 47 8.01 -21.36 -11.43
N VAL A 48 7.23 -20.33 -11.10
CA VAL A 48 5.97 -20.03 -11.79
C VAL A 48 6.23 -19.52 -13.22
N HIS A 49 7.26 -18.71 -13.43
CA HIS A 49 7.60 -18.14 -14.73
C HIS A 49 8.01 -19.22 -15.74
N LYS A 50 8.69 -20.29 -15.29
CA LYS A 50 9.00 -21.45 -16.15
C LYS A 50 7.75 -22.11 -16.70
N ALA A 51 6.69 -22.21 -15.90
CA ALA A 51 5.41 -22.78 -16.31
C ALA A 51 4.52 -21.78 -17.08
N ALA A 52 4.66 -20.49 -16.79
CA ALA A 52 3.78 -19.43 -17.27
C ALA A 52 4.57 -18.16 -17.67
N PRO A 53 5.31 -18.17 -18.79
CA PRO A 53 6.21 -17.07 -19.17
C PRO A 53 5.48 -15.76 -19.51
N ARG A 54 4.16 -15.83 -19.77
CA ARG A 54 3.30 -14.67 -20.04
C ARG A 54 2.57 -14.14 -18.80
N LEU A 55 2.79 -14.74 -17.63
CA LEU A 55 2.10 -14.36 -16.41
C LEU A 55 2.62 -13.01 -15.90
N VAL A 56 1.70 -12.14 -15.47
CA VAL A 56 2.05 -11.02 -14.61
C VAL A 56 2.03 -11.52 -13.17
N TYR A 57 3.19 -11.65 -12.56
CA TYR A 57 3.34 -12.09 -11.17
C TYR A 57 3.48 -10.84 -10.30
N CYS A 58 2.63 -10.67 -9.30
CA CYS A 58 2.68 -9.56 -8.37
C CYS A 58 2.88 -10.08 -6.95
N SER A 59 4.05 -9.81 -6.39
CA SER A 59 4.34 -10.01 -4.98
C SER A 59 4.06 -8.74 -4.20
N ILE A 60 3.26 -8.82 -3.16
CA ILE A 60 3.09 -7.73 -2.20
C ILE A 60 3.68 -8.21 -0.89
N SER A 61 4.91 -7.82 -0.59
CA SER A 61 5.51 -8.08 0.71
C SER A 61 6.04 -6.79 1.30
N GLY A 62 6.01 -6.67 2.63
CA GLY A 62 6.44 -5.44 3.25
C GLY A 62 6.42 -5.50 4.76
N THR A 63 7.46 -4.93 5.35
CA THR A 63 7.47 -4.60 6.77
C THR A 63 6.82 -3.23 6.93
N TYR A 64 5.90 -3.11 7.87
CA TYR A 64 5.38 -1.83 8.28
C TYR A 64 6.52 -0.98 8.86
N PHE A 65 7.08 -0.06 8.07
CA PHE A 65 8.16 0.79 8.55
C PHE A 65 7.64 1.66 9.69
N CYS A 66 8.40 1.64 10.77
CA CYS A 66 8.13 2.38 11.98
C CYS A 66 9.25 3.42 12.11
N CYS A 67 8.91 4.70 12.23
CA CYS A 67 9.90 5.72 12.58
C CYS A 67 10.65 5.27 13.85
N GLN A 68 11.98 5.38 13.87
CA GLN A 68 12.82 4.93 14.99
C GLN A 68 12.42 5.56 16.34
N LYS A 69 11.75 6.72 16.32
CA LYS A 69 11.17 7.38 17.52
C LYS A 69 9.76 6.89 17.88
N CYS A 70 9.02 6.34 16.92
CA CYS A 70 7.64 5.87 17.09
C CYS A 70 7.54 4.34 17.07
N LEU A 71 8.61 3.64 17.50
CA LEU A 71 8.86 2.17 17.49
C LEU A 71 7.65 1.25 17.79
N LYS A 72 6.59 1.79 18.39
CA LYS A 72 5.33 1.10 18.72
C LYS A 72 4.30 1.07 17.59
N PHE A 73 4.44 1.85 16.51
CA PHE A 73 3.36 2.06 15.54
C PHE A 73 3.71 1.74 14.07
N PRO A 74 2.99 0.82 13.42
CA PRO A 74 3.32 0.29 12.09
C PRO A 74 2.95 1.23 10.91
N SER A 75 2.90 2.56 11.08
CA SER A 75 2.53 3.44 9.96
C SER A 75 3.08 4.85 10.11
N PHE A 76 3.64 5.36 9.01
CA PHE A 76 4.06 6.75 8.83
C PHE A 76 2.89 7.72 9.00
N PHE A 77 1.66 7.30 8.68
CA PHE A 77 0.45 8.10 8.91
C PHE A 77 0.19 8.41 10.38
N THR A 78 0.60 7.53 11.31
CA THR A 78 0.40 7.71 12.76
C THR A 78 1.05 8.99 13.29
N CYS A 79 2.13 9.43 12.64
CA CYS A 79 2.89 10.58 13.08
C CYS A 79 2.19 11.92 12.83
N PHE A 80 1.14 11.97 12.00
CA PHE A 80 0.55 13.23 11.50
C PHE A 80 -0.86 13.55 12.01
N VAL A 81 -1.47 12.67 12.83
CA VAL A 81 -2.91 12.74 13.13
C VAL A 81 -3.27 13.75 14.22
N VAL A 82 -2.41 13.96 15.24
CA VAL A 82 -2.73 14.79 16.41
C VAL A 82 -1.70 15.91 16.57
N GLN A 83 -2.18 17.16 16.64
CA GLN A 83 -1.36 18.30 17.02
C GLN A 83 -1.01 18.18 18.51
N ASP A 84 0.29 18.13 18.80
CA ASP A 84 0.87 18.11 20.16
C ASP A 84 0.39 16.99 21.12
N GLY A 85 -0.21 15.92 20.60
CA GLY A 85 -0.60 14.73 21.37
C GLY A 85 0.24 13.49 21.07
N ASP A 86 -0.09 12.38 21.73
CA ASP A 86 0.52 11.09 21.41
C ASP A 86 0.18 10.65 19.97
N PRO A 87 1.08 9.95 19.25
CA PRO A 87 0.77 9.41 17.94
C PRO A 87 -0.45 8.49 17.99
N VAL A 88 -1.45 8.76 17.14
CA VAL A 88 -2.67 7.95 17.02
C VAL A 88 -2.70 7.29 15.66
N ARG A 89 -3.07 6.00 15.64
CA ARG A 89 -3.25 5.26 14.39
C ARG A 89 -4.53 5.77 13.70
N PRO A 90 -4.49 6.11 12.39
CA PRO A 90 -5.71 6.40 11.65
C PRO A 90 -6.75 5.28 11.81
N GLY A 91 -8.04 5.64 11.84
CA GLY A 91 -9.14 4.67 12.00
C GLY A 91 -9.32 3.70 10.81
N VAL A 92 -8.50 3.85 9.77
CA VAL A 92 -8.53 3.04 8.55
C VAL A 92 -7.11 2.58 8.23
N VAL A 93 -7.00 1.40 7.61
CA VAL A 93 -5.75 0.80 7.12
C VAL A 93 -5.22 1.53 5.87
N MET A 94 -4.79 2.78 6.03
CA MET A 94 -4.36 3.65 4.93
C MET A 94 -3.21 3.04 4.12
N THR A 95 -2.26 2.39 4.78
CA THR A 95 -1.12 1.72 4.14
C THR A 95 -1.58 0.62 3.17
N ASP A 96 -2.54 -0.19 3.58
CA ASP A 96 -3.04 -1.30 2.77
C ASP A 96 -3.85 -0.79 1.56
N LEU A 97 -4.65 0.26 1.78
CA LEU A 97 -5.43 0.89 0.71
C LEU A 97 -4.52 1.55 -0.34
N ALA A 98 -3.52 2.33 0.10
CA ALA A 98 -2.57 2.97 -0.80
C ALA A 98 -1.79 1.92 -1.60
N THR A 99 -1.31 0.88 -0.93
CA THR A 99 -0.55 -0.19 -1.59
C THR A 99 -1.42 -0.94 -2.59
N GLY A 100 -2.65 -1.29 -2.25
CA GLY A 100 -3.59 -1.91 -3.19
C GLY A 100 -3.85 -1.06 -4.44
N LEU A 101 -3.95 0.27 -4.28
CA LEU A 101 -4.14 1.20 -5.40
C LEU A 101 -2.91 1.24 -6.33
N TYR A 102 -1.71 1.35 -5.77
CA TYR A 102 -0.47 1.36 -6.57
C TYR A 102 -0.23 0.01 -7.26
N THR A 103 -0.47 -1.10 -6.56
CA THR A 103 -0.37 -2.45 -7.13
C THR A 103 -1.33 -2.62 -8.29
N ASN A 104 -2.58 -2.16 -8.16
CA ASN A 104 -3.53 -2.19 -9.27
C ASN A 104 -3.02 -1.42 -10.50
N GLY A 105 -2.45 -0.23 -10.30
CA GLY A 105 -1.83 0.55 -11.38
C GLY A 105 -0.65 -0.18 -12.05
N ALA A 106 0.23 -0.79 -11.26
CA ALA A 106 1.36 -1.55 -11.75
C ALA A 106 0.92 -2.78 -12.57
N ILE A 107 -0.11 -3.52 -12.11
CA ILE A 107 -0.68 -4.65 -12.84
C ILE A 107 -1.24 -4.20 -14.19
N MET A 108 -1.97 -3.09 -14.24
CA MET A 108 -2.51 -2.56 -15.50
C MET A 108 -1.41 -2.18 -16.49
N ALA A 109 -0.34 -1.54 -16.01
CA ALA A 109 0.83 -1.20 -16.83
C ALA A 109 1.56 -2.46 -17.34
N ALA A 110 1.73 -3.46 -16.48
CA ALA A 110 2.31 -4.75 -16.84
C ALA A 110 1.48 -5.51 -17.89
N LEU A 111 0.15 -5.49 -17.77
CA LEU A 111 -0.74 -6.08 -18.77
C LEU A 111 -0.62 -5.38 -20.13
N LEU A 112 -0.47 -4.05 -20.14
CA LEU A 112 -0.22 -3.28 -21.35
C LEU A 112 1.14 -3.61 -21.97
N GLN A 113 2.19 -3.72 -21.15
CA GLN A 113 3.51 -4.15 -21.60
C GLN A 113 3.45 -5.53 -22.21
N ARG A 114 2.81 -6.49 -21.53
CA ARG A 114 2.61 -7.86 -22.01
C ARG A 114 1.89 -7.91 -23.35
N HIS A 115 0.92 -7.02 -23.58
CA HIS A 115 0.22 -6.96 -24.86
C HIS A 115 1.18 -6.57 -26.01
N ARG A 116 2.20 -5.74 -25.73
CA ARG A 116 3.19 -5.30 -26.72
C ARG A 116 4.35 -6.29 -26.88
N THR A 117 4.87 -6.84 -25.79
CA THR A 117 6.08 -7.68 -25.80
C THR A 117 5.78 -9.17 -25.87
N GLY A 118 4.55 -9.58 -25.56
CA GLY A 118 4.14 -10.98 -25.42
C GLY A 118 4.56 -11.64 -24.10
N GLY A 119 5.58 -11.11 -23.42
CA GLY A 119 6.15 -11.64 -22.18
C GLY A 119 5.50 -11.10 -20.90
N GLY A 120 5.54 -11.91 -19.85
CA GLY A 120 5.14 -11.55 -18.49
C GLY A 120 6.16 -10.65 -17.79
N VAL A 121 5.84 -10.23 -16.57
CA VAL A 121 6.73 -9.42 -15.74
C VAL A 121 6.50 -9.75 -14.27
N HIS A 122 7.58 -9.68 -13.49
CA HIS A 122 7.52 -9.70 -12.05
C HIS A 122 7.34 -8.26 -11.52
N ILE A 123 6.22 -8.01 -10.85
CA ILE A 123 6.01 -6.82 -10.05
C ILE A 123 6.33 -7.21 -8.61
N ASP A 124 7.54 -6.87 -8.17
CA ASP A 124 7.90 -6.99 -6.77
C ASP A 124 7.58 -5.67 -6.06
N CYS A 125 6.51 -5.70 -5.28
CA CYS A 125 6.18 -4.63 -4.36
C CYS A 125 6.96 -4.79 -3.04
N ASN A 126 8.20 -5.30 -3.06
CA ASN A 126 9.19 -5.21 -1.99
C ASN A 126 10.52 -4.75 -2.59
N LEU A 127 11.08 -3.64 -2.08
CA LEU A 127 12.42 -3.23 -2.50
C LEU A 127 13.44 -3.96 -1.62
N GLU A 128 13.82 -5.19 -2.01
CA GLU A 128 14.98 -5.86 -1.42
C GLU A 128 16.25 -5.22 -1.98
N ASN A 129 16.82 -4.26 -1.24
CA ASN A 129 18.15 -3.74 -1.54
C ASN A 129 19.01 -3.83 -0.28
N ASN A 130 20.06 -4.66 -0.34
CA ASN A 130 21.07 -4.83 0.71
C ASN A 130 20.52 -5.22 2.11
N ASN A 131 19.75 -6.31 2.20
CA ASN A 131 19.38 -6.96 3.47
C ASN A 131 18.56 -6.06 4.44
N LYS A 132 17.88 -5.04 3.89
CA LYS A 132 16.99 -4.12 4.60
C LYS A 132 15.61 -4.17 3.95
N ASN A 133 14.68 -4.89 4.57
CA ASN A 133 13.30 -5.08 4.11
C ASN A 133 12.43 -3.84 4.37
N TYR A 134 12.80 -2.73 3.75
CA TYR A 134 12.03 -1.50 3.81
C TYR A 134 11.96 -0.97 2.40
N LEU A 135 10.79 -0.96 1.77
CA LEU A 135 10.35 0.31 1.18
C LEU A 135 8.95 0.35 0.59
N THR A 136 8.25 -0.70 0.22
CA THR A 136 7.08 -0.43 -0.67
C THR A 136 5.85 0.09 0.06
N LEU A 137 5.52 -0.48 1.22
CA LEU A 137 4.48 0.09 2.09
C LEU A 137 4.86 1.49 2.57
N LEU A 138 6.15 1.79 2.71
CA LEU A 138 6.60 3.12 3.10
C LEU A 138 6.49 4.10 1.93
N LEU A 139 6.89 3.71 0.72
CA LEU A 139 6.82 4.55 -0.47
C LEU A 139 5.37 4.89 -0.82
N SER A 140 4.43 3.95 -0.68
CA SER A 140 3.01 4.24 -0.89
C SER A 140 2.50 5.26 0.14
N GLN A 141 2.94 5.16 1.39
CA GLN A 141 2.65 6.15 2.45
C GLN A 141 3.28 7.52 2.14
N VAL A 142 4.56 7.57 1.75
CA VAL A 142 5.26 8.81 1.40
C VAL A 142 4.62 9.48 0.19
N ALA A 143 4.19 8.70 -0.80
CA ALA A 143 3.48 9.22 -1.96
C ALA A 143 2.13 9.84 -1.57
N CYS A 144 1.44 9.35 -0.54
CA CYS A 144 0.25 10.03 -0.02
C CYS A 144 0.56 11.37 0.67
N PHE A 145 1.81 11.64 1.04
CA PHE A 145 2.27 12.88 1.65
C PHE A 145 2.94 13.83 0.65
N THR A 146 2.51 13.81 -0.63
CA THR A 146 3.04 14.68 -1.68
C THR A 146 3.14 16.14 -1.25
N HIS A 147 2.13 16.67 -0.57
CA HIS A 147 2.11 18.06 -0.11
C HIS A 147 3.21 18.36 0.92
N ILE A 148 3.40 17.47 1.90
CA ILE A 148 4.44 17.60 2.93
C ILE A 148 5.83 17.48 2.29
N ALA A 149 5.99 16.50 1.39
CA ALA A 149 7.24 16.31 0.64
C ALA A 149 7.57 17.54 -0.22
N THR A 150 6.57 18.11 -0.89
CA THR A 150 6.72 19.31 -1.72
C THR A 150 7.11 20.53 -0.88
N ASN A 151 6.49 20.71 0.30
CA ASN A 151 6.86 21.79 1.22
C ASN A 151 8.33 21.70 1.67
N TYR A 152 8.79 20.49 1.99
CA TYR A 152 10.19 20.28 2.34
C TYR A 152 11.13 20.52 1.15
N LEU A 153 10.84 19.92 -0.02
CA LEU A 153 11.70 20.04 -1.20
C LEU A 153 11.79 21.48 -1.73
N ASN A 154 10.70 22.23 -1.70
CA ASN A 154 10.67 23.59 -2.24
C ASN A 154 11.13 24.66 -1.24
N SER A 155 10.93 24.46 0.06
CA SER A 155 11.14 25.52 1.07
C SER A 155 11.94 25.11 2.30
N GLY A 156 12.43 23.87 2.34
CA GLY A 156 13.17 23.33 3.51
C GLY A 156 12.32 23.21 4.77
N LYS A 157 11.00 23.38 4.69
CA LYS A 157 10.10 23.32 5.84
C LYS A 157 9.90 21.87 6.28
N GLU A 158 10.35 21.57 7.49
CA GLU A 158 10.14 20.26 8.10
C GLU A 158 8.66 20.01 8.40
N ALA A 159 8.26 18.75 8.25
CA ALA A 159 6.89 18.31 8.47
C ALA A 159 6.48 18.49 9.94
N ARG A 160 5.27 19.02 10.16
CA ARG A 160 4.68 19.21 11.50
C ARG A 160 3.35 18.52 11.62
N ARG A 161 2.92 18.30 12.86
CA ARG A 161 1.62 17.72 13.19
C ARG A 161 0.58 18.82 13.24
N TRP A 162 -0.30 18.85 12.24
CA TRP A 162 -1.31 19.91 12.09
C TRP A 162 -2.71 19.52 12.59
N GLY A 163 -2.89 18.28 13.09
CA GLY A 163 -4.21 17.79 13.46
C GLY A 163 -5.15 17.75 12.26
N THR A 164 -6.31 18.38 12.37
CA THR A 164 -7.27 18.52 11.26
C THR A 164 -7.01 19.74 10.38
N ALA A 165 -6.03 20.59 10.72
CA ALA A 165 -5.69 21.75 9.91
C ALA A 165 -4.84 21.36 8.69
N HIS A 166 -4.98 22.14 7.62
CA HIS A 166 -4.26 22.03 6.38
C HIS A 166 -3.28 23.20 6.31
N GLU A 167 -2.00 22.91 6.18
CA GLU A 167 -0.92 23.91 6.29
C GLU A 167 -1.10 25.12 5.34
N ASN A 168 -1.56 24.86 4.11
CA ASN A 168 -1.65 25.88 3.06
C ASN A 168 -3.07 26.42 2.82
N ILE A 169 -4.09 25.99 3.59
CA ILE A 169 -5.48 26.44 3.40
C ILE A 169 -6.01 27.04 4.70
N ARG A 170 -6.45 28.29 4.65
CA ARG A 170 -7.04 28.98 5.80
C ARG A 170 -8.42 28.37 6.12
N CYS A 171 -8.73 28.17 7.41
CA CYS A 171 -10.00 27.63 7.91
C CYS A 171 -10.34 26.18 7.50
N SER A 172 -9.37 25.28 7.47
CA SER A 172 -9.64 23.85 7.19
C SER A 172 -9.77 22.97 8.45
N ALA A 173 -9.64 23.54 9.64
CA ALA A 173 -9.72 22.78 10.89
C ALA A 173 -11.17 22.53 11.30
N THR A 174 -11.43 21.36 11.89
CA THR A 174 -12.75 21.03 12.44
C THR A 174 -13.08 21.98 13.59
N SER A 175 -14.10 22.83 13.42
CA SER A 175 -14.67 23.64 14.49
C SER A 175 -15.82 22.88 15.16
N MET A 176 -15.89 22.89 16.49
CA MET A 176 -17.13 22.48 17.15
C MET A 176 -18.21 23.53 16.87
N LEU A 177 -19.30 23.11 16.23
CA LEU A 177 -20.52 23.89 16.22
C LEU A 177 -21.13 23.80 17.62
N SER A 178 -21.02 24.86 18.43
CA SER A 178 -21.91 24.99 19.57
C SER A 178 -23.33 25.18 19.03
N SER A 179 -24.28 24.39 19.53
CA SER A 179 -25.70 24.65 19.29
C SER A 179 -26.09 25.92 20.03
N HIS A 180 -25.80 27.08 19.45
CA HIS A 180 -26.39 28.34 19.88
C HIS A 180 -27.60 28.65 18.99
N PRO A 181 -28.82 28.69 19.56
CA PRO A 181 -30.01 29.12 18.84
C PRO A 181 -29.96 30.64 18.70
N GLY A 182 -29.33 31.17 17.65
CA GLY A 182 -29.19 32.63 17.57
C GLY A 182 -28.66 33.24 16.27
N PHE A 183 -28.42 32.49 15.21
CA PHE A 183 -27.97 33.05 13.93
C PHE A 183 -28.99 32.82 12.80
N LEU A 184 -30.16 33.42 12.99
CA LEU A 184 -31.10 33.79 11.93
C LEU A 184 -31.80 35.07 12.41
N HIS A 185 -31.13 36.22 12.28
CA HIS A 185 -31.76 37.52 12.03
C HIS A 185 -30.69 38.60 11.76
N SER A 186 -31.07 39.51 10.86
CA SER A 186 -30.38 40.66 10.23
C SER A 186 -29.28 40.35 9.23
#